data_AF-A0A150TV54-F1
#
_entry.id   AF-A0A150TV54-F1
#
_cell.length_a   1.000
_cell.length_b   1.000
_cell.length_c   1.000
_cell.angle_alpha   90.00
_cell.angle_beta   90.00
_cell.angle_gamma   90.00
#
_symmetry.space_group_name_H-M   'P 1'
#
loop_
_entity.id
_entity.type
_entity.pdbx_description
1 polymer ?
#
loop_
_entity_poly.entity_id
_entity_poly.type
_entity_poly.pdbx_seq_one_letter_code
_entity_poly.pdbx_strand_id
1 'polypeptide(L)'
;MFEAREDTLAASRLSTDEIRPRILSNESVELDFDGLDLCTQSWLHALLFEPVRLAWALRVPIHVVGAKPAVQEGLRFLESYALGG
;
A
#
# COMPACT_ATOMS: atom_id res chain seq x y z
N MET A 1 4.74 -4.89 12.21
CA MET A 1 5.91 -5.61 11.69
C MET A 1 5.44 -6.51 10.55
N PHE A 2 5.74 -6.14 9.31
CA PHE A 2 5.36 -6.92 8.13
C PHE A 2 6.42 -8.02 7.95
N GLU A 3 6.09 -9.27 8.24
CA GLU A 3 6.99 -10.38 7.89
C GLU A 3 6.90 -10.62 6.37
N ALA A 4 8.00 -10.31 5.67
CA ALA A 4 8.15 -10.48 4.24
C ALA A 4 8.07 -11.97 3.83
N ARG A 5 6.87 -12.49 3.70
CA ARG A 5 6.55 -13.57 2.76
C ARG A 5 5.35 -13.12 1.96
N GLU A 6 5.48 -13.19 0.64
CA GLU A 6 4.64 -12.64 -0.43
C GLU A 6 3.19 -13.19 -0.46
N ASP A 7 2.53 -13.26 0.68
CA ASP A 7 1.15 -13.70 0.81
C ASP A 7 0.22 -12.61 0.28
N THR A 8 -0.06 -12.74 -1.01
CA THR A 8 -0.95 -11.85 -1.76
C THR A 8 -2.37 -11.90 -1.20
N LEU A 9 -2.79 -13.03 -0.62
CA LEU A 9 -4.12 -13.16 0.00
C LEU A 9 -4.18 -12.39 1.32
N ALA A 10 -3.14 -12.50 2.15
CA ALA A 10 -3.04 -11.71 3.37
C ALA A 10 -2.98 -10.20 3.06
N ALA A 11 -2.21 -9.80 2.05
CA ALA A 11 -2.16 -8.42 1.58
C ALA A 11 -3.54 -7.89 1.12
N SER A 12 -4.26 -8.70 0.34
CA SER A 12 -5.60 -8.35 -0.14
C SER A 12 -6.62 -8.23 1.00
N ARG A 13 -6.53 -9.09 2.01
CA ARG A 13 -7.36 -9.00 3.23
C ARG A 13 -7.03 -7.74 4.02
N LEU A 14 -5.76 -7.48 4.29
CA LEU A 14 -5.33 -6.25 4.98
C LEU A 14 -5.82 -4.98 4.25
N SER A 15 -5.72 -4.98 2.92
CA SER A 15 -6.26 -3.90 2.08
C SER A 15 -7.75 -3.69 2.28
N THR A 16 -8.53 -4.77 2.24
CA THR A 16 -10.01 -4.72 2.27
C THR A 16 -10.56 -4.48 3.66
N ASP A 17 -9.96 -5.10 4.67
CA ASP A 17 -10.52 -5.18 6.02
C ASP A 17 -10.01 -4.05 6.92
N GLU A 18 -8.83 -3.48 6.62
CA GLU A 18 -8.22 -2.46 7.48
C GLU A 18 -7.94 -1.14 6.74
N ILE A 19 -7.26 -1.18 5.60
CA ILE A 19 -6.79 0.05 4.93
C ILE A 19 -7.96 0.81 4.30
N ARG A 20 -8.75 0.14 3.45
CA ARG A 20 -9.87 0.78 2.73
C ARG A 20 -10.93 1.37 3.67
N PRO A 21 -11.37 0.69 4.74
CA PRO A 21 -12.34 1.26 5.67
C PRO A 21 -11.89 2.57 6.34
N ARG A 22 -10.60 2.68 6.67
CA ARG A 22 -10.01 3.91 7.24
C ARG A 22 -10.04 5.05 6.23
N ILE A 23 -9.66 4.78 4.98
CA ILE A 23 -9.75 5.76 3.88
C ILE A 23 -11.20 6.20 3.66
N LEU A 24 -12.16 5.28 3.62
CA LEU A 24 -13.59 5.60 3.48
C LEU A 24 -14.13 6.44 4.65
N SER A 25 -13.52 6.30 5.82
CA SER A 25 -13.84 7.09 7.03
C SER A 25 -13.07 8.41 7.10
N ASN A 26 -12.39 8.80 6.01
CA ASN A 26 -11.55 9.99 5.91
C ASN A 26 -10.42 10.05 6.94
N GLU A 27 -9.92 8.88 7.36
CA GLU A 27 -8.81 8.74 8.28
C GLU A 27 -7.50 8.55 7.50
N SER A 28 -6.47 9.31 7.86
CA SER A 28 -5.12 9.13 7.31
C SER A 28 -4.58 7.74 7.65
N VAL A 29 -3.93 7.10 6.69
CA VAL A 29 -3.33 5.78 6.88
C VAL A 29 -1.81 5.91 6.91
N GLU A 30 -1.17 5.34 7.93
CA GLU A 30 0.28 5.17 7.97
C GLU A 30 0.63 3.71 7.70
N LEU A 31 1.55 3.48 6.77
CA LEU A 31 2.05 2.17 6.37
C LEU A 31 3.53 2.08 6.67
N ASP A 32 3.89 1.19 7.59
CA ASP A 32 5.26 1.00 8.05
C ASP A 32 5.94 -0.15 7.32
N PHE A 33 6.87 0.13 6.43
CA PHE A 33 7.63 -0.88 5.70
C PHE A 33 8.97 -1.21 6.38
N ASP A 34 9.16 -0.85 7.65
CA ASP A 34 10.39 -1.20 8.36
C ASP A 34 10.58 -2.74 8.43
N GLY A 35 11.82 -3.17 8.28
CA GLY A 35 12.18 -4.58 8.18
C GLY A 35 11.93 -5.23 6.82
N LEU A 36 11.33 -4.54 5.85
CA LEU A 36 11.15 -5.04 4.48
C LEU A 36 12.32 -4.61 3.58
N ASP A 37 13.10 -5.58 3.11
CA ASP A 37 14.19 -5.35 2.15
C ASP A 37 13.69 -5.15 0.72
N LEU A 38 12.67 -5.93 0.34
CA LEU A 38 12.07 -5.93 -0.99
C LEU A 38 10.60 -6.33 -0.85
N CYS A 39 9.77 -5.86 -1.78
CA CYS A 39 8.40 -6.32 -1.94
C CYS A 39 8.19 -6.71 -3.40
N THR A 40 7.40 -7.75 -3.66
CA THR A 40 7.00 -8.08 -5.02
C THR A 40 5.92 -7.14 -5.52
N GLN A 41 5.89 -6.98 -6.84
CA GLN A 41 4.90 -6.15 -7.50
C GLN A 41 3.48 -6.69 -7.30
N SER A 42 3.28 -8.01 -7.30
CA SER A 42 1.98 -8.64 -7.03
C SER A 42 1.49 -8.39 -5.61
N TRP A 43 2.37 -8.48 -4.61
CA TRP A 43 2.03 -8.21 -3.22
C TRP A 43 1.68 -6.74 -2.99
N LEU A 44 2.51 -5.81 -3.51
CA LEU A 44 2.23 -4.37 -3.44
C LEU A 44 0.91 -4.02 -4.15
N HIS A 45 0.64 -4.64 -5.30
CA HIS A 45 -0.60 -4.44 -6.03
C HIS A 45 -1.81 -4.92 -5.23
N ALA A 46 -1.76 -6.12 -4.67
CA ALA A 46 -2.85 -6.65 -3.85
C ALA A 46 -3.08 -5.82 -2.58
N LEU A 47 -2.03 -5.24 -2.01
CA LEU A 47 -2.13 -4.41 -0.82
C LEU A 47 -2.70 -3.02 -1.13
N LEU A 48 -2.19 -2.34 -2.18
CA LEU A 48 -2.30 -0.88 -2.31
C LEU A 48 -2.93 -0.37 -3.61
N PHE A 49 -3.20 -1.21 -4.61
CA PHE A 49 -3.76 -0.73 -5.88
C PHE A 49 -5.09 0.03 -5.71
N GLU A 50 -6.07 -0.60 -5.05
CA GLU A 50 -7.37 0.04 -4.76
C GLU A 50 -7.25 1.15 -3.69
N PRO A 51 -6.53 0.96 -2.57
CA PRO A 51 -6.31 2.02 -1.59
C PRO A 51 -5.75 3.32 -2.17
N VAL A 52 -4.73 3.25 -3.04
CA VAL A 52 -4.11 4.44 -3.64
C VAL A 52 -5.12 5.21 -4.49
N ARG A 53 -5.90 4.49 -5.31
CA ARG A 53 -6.96 5.11 -6.13
C ARG A 53 -8.04 5.77 -5.28
N LEU A 54 -8.46 5.08 -4.22
CA LEU A 54 -9.49 5.57 -3.32
C LEU A 54 -9.02 6.80 -2.53
N ALA A 55 -7.80 6.74 -1.97
CA ALA A 55 -7.17 7.84 -1.25
C ALA A 55 -7.02 9.08 -2.14
N TRP A 56 -6.61 8.90 -3.40
CA TRP A 56 -6.54 9.98 -4.37
C TRP A 56 -7.91 10.62 -4.64
N ALA A 57 -8.94 9.80 -4.87
CA ALA A 57 -10.29 10.26 -5.15
C ALA A 57 -10.90 11.02 -3.95
N LEU A 58 -10.65 10.54 -2.73
CA LEU A 58 -11.20 11.12 -1.49
C LEU A 58 -10.29 12.17 -0.85
N ARG A 59 -9.11 12.46 -1.44
CA ARG A 59 -8.09 13.38 -0.87
C ARG A 59 -7.62 12.98 0.53
N VAL A 60 -7.59 11.68 0.82
CA VAL A 60 -7.10 11.13 2.09
C VAL A 60 -5.61 10.80 1.95
N PRO A 61 -4.73 11.26 2.87
CA PRO A 61 -3.31 10.97 2.76
C PRO A 61 -2.99 9.53 3.21
N ILE A 62 -2.11 8.87 2.44
CA ILE A 62 -1.42 7.65 2.84
C ILE A 62 0.05 8.02 3.08
N HIS A 63 0.53 7.79 4.29
CA HIS A 63 1.92 8.02 4.69
C HIS A 63 2.69 6.71 4.67
N VAL A 64 3.87 6.71 4.05
CA VAL A 64 4.78 5.56 4.02
C VAL A 64 5.97 5.88 4.90
N VAL A 65 6.26 5.00 5.86
CA VAL A 65 7.41 5.09 6.77
C VAL A 65 8.24 3.80 6.68
N GLY A 66 9.51 3.85 7.10
CA GLY A 66 10.38 2.67 7.16
C GLY A 66 10.79 2.03 5.82
N ALA A 67 10.27 2.50 4.68
CA ALA A 67 10.53 1.89 3.39
C ALA A 67 11.99 2.10 2.91
N LYS A 68 12.69 0.99 2.66
CA LYS A 68 14.02 0.97 2.03
C LYS A 68 13.94 1.35 0.54
N PRO A 69 15.05 1.80 -0.09
CA PRO A 69 15.02 2.31 -1.47
C PRO A 69 14.38 1.38 -2.51
N ALA A 70 14.60 0.07 -2.40
CA ALA A 70 14.00 -0.91 -3.31
C ALA A 70 12.47 -0.99 -3.17
N VAL A 71 11.96 -0.93 -1.93
CA VAL A 71 10.52 -0.89 -1.65
C VAL A 71 9.91 0.43 -2.12
N GLN A 72 10.59 1.56 -1.90
CA GLN A 72 10.15 2.87 -2.38
C GLN A 72 9.99 2.91 -3.91
N GLU A 73 10.90 2.27 -4.66
CA GLU A 73 10.77 2.19 -6.11
C GLU A 73 9.54 1.39 -6.54
N GLY A 74 9.28 0.25 -5.89
CA GLY A 74 8.06 -0.52 -6.12
C GLY A 74 6.79 0.28 -5.81
N LEU A 75 6.79 1.07 -4.74
CA LEU A 75 5.67 1.95 -4.37
C LEU A 75 5.46 3.08 -5.40
N ARG A 76 6.53 3.74 -5.87
CA ARG A 76 6.45 4.77 -6.91
C ARG A 76 5.90 4.22 -8.22
N PHE A 77 6.36 3.02 -8.61
CA PHE A 77 5.86 2.34 -9.80
C PHE A 77 4.37 2.01 -9.67
N LEU A 78 3.96 1.46 -8.51
CA LEU A 78 2.56 1.17 -8.24
C LEU A 78 1.68 2.43 -8.29
N GLU A 79 2.10 3.52 -7.66
CA GLU A 79 1.35 4.79 -7.64
C GLU A 79 1.16 5.32 -9.06
N SER A 80 2.24 5.37 -9.84
CA SER A 80 2.19 5.81 -11.24
C SER A 80 1.24 4.93 -12.07
N TYR A 81 1.26 3.61 -11.85
CA TYR A 81 0.38 2.67 -12.53
C TYR A 81 -1.09 2.83 -12.11
N ALA A 82 -1.35 2.97 -10.80
CA ALA A 82 -2.70 3.09 -10.25
C ALA A 82 -3.40 4.39 -10.65
N LEU A 83 -2.64 5.48 -10.79
CA LEU A 83 -3.15 6.83 -11.11
C LEU A 83 -3.01 7.20 -12.60
N GLY A 84 -2.21 6.47 -13.38
CA GLY A 84 -1.99 6.74 -14.80
C GLY A 84 -3.03 6.13 -15.75
N GLY A 85 -4.04 5.43 -15.22
CA GLY A 85 -5.13 4.80 -15.98
C GLY A 85 -6.37 5.68 -16.14
#